data_AF-A0A535AQW3-F1
#
_entry.id   AF-A0A535AQW3-F1
#
_cell.length_a   1.000
_cell.length_b   1.000
_cell.length_c   1.000
_cell.angle_alpha   90.00
_cell.angle_beta   90.00
_cell.angle_gamma   90.00
#
_symmetry.space_group_name_H-M   'P 1'
#
loop_
_entity.id
_entity.type
_entity.pdbx_description
1 polymer ?
#
loop_
_entity_poly.entity_id
_entity_poly.type
_entity_poly.pdbx_seq_one_letter_code
_entity_poly.pdbx_strand_id
1 'polypeptide(L)'
;MVPNKVFFTKGVGVHKERLASFEMALRAAGVAHCNLVLVSSIYPPGCKIISKEEGLKLLGPGEIVFAVYDRESNNEPNRLVAASVGLAIPSDSSMHGYLSEHHSFGETDERAGEYA
;
A
#
# COMPACT_ATOMS: atom_id res chain seq x y z
N MET A 1 10.74 4.77 17.13
CA MET A 1 9.31 4.42 17.23
C MET A 1 9.07 3.16 16.39
N VAL A 2 8.26 2.21 16.86
CA VAL A 2 7.91 0.97 16.13
C VAL A 2 6.38 0.87 16.07
N PRO A 3 5.75 0.74 14.89
CA PRO A 3 4.30 0.67 14.79
C PRO A 3 3.76 -0.65 15.38
N ASN A 4 2.58 -0.58 15.98
CA ASN A 4 1.90 -1.75 16.58
C ASN A 4 0.61 -2.15 15.85
N LYS A 5 0.24 -1.41 14.81
CA LYS A 5 -0.93 -1.65 13.96
C LYS A 5 -0.56 -1.39 12.51
N VAL A 6 -1.13 -2.18 11.61
CA VAL A 6 -1.04 -1.98 10.17
C VAL A 6 -2.41 -2.26 9.54
N PHE A 7 -2.70 -1.60 8.43
CA PHE A 7 -3.85 -1.91 7.59
C PHE A 7 -3.42 -1.84 6.13
N PHE A 8 -4.14 -2.55 5.28
CA PHE A 8 -3.89 -2.57 3.84
C PHE A 8 -4.91 -1.68 3.13
N THR A 9 -4.46 -0.96 2.11
CA THR A 9 -5.33 -0.19 1.25
C THR A 9 -4.76 -0.16 -0.16
N LYS A 10 -5.64 0.00 -1.15
CA LYS A 10 -5.28 0.16 -2.55
C LYS A 10 -6.20 1.18 -3.19
N GLY A 11 -5.74 1.77 -4.29
CA GLY A 11 -6.49 2.77 -5.02
C GLY A 11 -5.95 2.91 -6.44
N VAL A 12 -6.86 3.26 -7.35
CA VAL A 12 -6.54 3.56 -8.75
C VAL A 12 -6.98 4.99 -9.02
N GLY A 13 -6.14 5.72 -9.76
CA GLY A 13 -6.41 7.10 -10.14
C GLY A 13 -6.10 7.32 -11.61
N VAL A 14 -6.99 8.02 -12.31
CA VAL A 14 -6.86 8.31 -13.74
C VAL A 14 -6.91 9.82 -13.95
N HIS A 15 -5.87 10.37 -14.55
CA HIS A 15 -5.80 11.78 -14.86
C HIS A 15 -4.88 12.03 -16.06
N LYS A 16 -5.04 13.18 -16.73
CA LYS A 16 -4.17 13.59 -17.83
C LYS A 16 -2.71 13.78 -17.39
N GLU A 17 -2.55 14.36 -16.20
CA GLU A 17 -1.24 14.57 -15.56
C GLU A 17 -0.88 13.41 -14.63
N ARG A 18 0.33 12.86 -14.79
CA ARG A 18 0.83 11.71 -14.01
C ARG A 18 0.86 11.96 -12.50
N LEU A 19 1.21 13.17 -12.07
CA LEU A 19 1.25 13.49 -10.64
C LEU A 19 -0.15 13.46 -10.02
N ALA A 20 -1.12 14.06 -10.70
CA ALA A 20 -2.50 14.09 -10.26
C ALA A 20 -3.18 12.72 -10.35
N SER A 21 -2.79 11.84 -11.29
CA SER A 21 -3.29 10.46 -11.30
C SER A 21 -2.84 9.69 -10.06
N PHE A 22 -1.61 9.92 -9.59
CA PHE A 22 -1.15 9.36 -8.32
C PHE A 22 -1.91 9.94 -7.12
N GLU A 23 -2.16 11.25 -7.07
CA GLU A 23 -3.00 11.84 -6.01
C GLU A 23 -4.41 11.23 -5.97
N MET A 24 -5.02 10.99 -7.13
CA MET A 24 -6.32 10.32 -7.20
C MET A 24 -6.26 8.88 -6.69
N ALA A 25 -5.19 8.15 -6.99
CA ALA A 25 -4.97 6.81 -6.45
C ALA A 25 -4.87 6.84 -4.91
N LEU A 26 -4.15 7.82 -4.34
CA LEU A 26 -4.08 8.02 -2.89
C LEU A 26 -5.44 8.42 -2.29
N ARG A 27 -6.27 9.19 -3.00
CA ARG A 27 -7.63 9.53 -2.56
C ARG A 27 -8.53 8.31 -2.53
N ALA A 28 -8.47 7.47 -3.57
CA ALA A 28 -9.18 6.19 -3.62
C ALA A 28 -8.70 5.24 -2.50
N ALA A 29 -7.40 5.22 -2.21
CA ALA A 29 -6.83 4.49 -1.09
C ALA A 29 -7.19 5.09 0.29
N GLY A 30 -7.73 6.30 0.35
CA GLY A 30 -8.16 6.97 1.58
C GLY A 30 -7.03 7.67 2.34
N VAL A 31 -5.82 7.71 1.81
CA VAL A 31 -4.61 8.21 2.51
C VAL A 31 -4.01 9.49 1.91
N ALA A 32 -4.67 10.10 0.91
CA ALA A 32 -4.20 11.35 0.29
C ALA A 32 -4.05 12.55 1.22
N HIS A 33 -4.69 12.52 2.40
CA HIS A 33 -4.59 13.57 3.40
C HIS A 33 -3.37 13.40 4.33
N CYS A 34 -2.61 12.31 4.19
CA CYS A 34 -1.42 12.02 5.00
C CYS A 34 -0.13 12.38 4.25
N ASN A 35 0.94 12.62 5.01
CA ASN A 35 2.31 12.72 4.49
C ASN A 35 2.96 11.33 4.54
N LEU A 36 2.97 10.61 3.42
CA LEU A 36 3.48 9.24 3.36
C LEU A 36 5.02 9.23 3.31
N VAL A 37 5.64 8.50 4.24
CA VAL A 37 7.07 8.19 4.22
C VAL A 37 7.22 6.74 3.79
N LEU A 38 7.82 6.53 2.62
CA LEU A 38 8.17 5.18 2.16
C LEU A 38 9.25 4.60 3.05
N VAL A 39 8.99 3.44 3.65
CA VAL A 39 9.94 2.68 4.47
C VAL A 39 10.20 1.30 3.89
N SER A 40 11.24 0.64 4.38
CA SER A 40 11.56 -0.74 4.01
C SER A 40 10.49 -1.74 4.49
N SER A 41 10.51 -2.91 3.88
CA SER A 41 9.45 -3.92 3.92
C SER A 41 9.48 -4.82 5.16
N ILE A 42 9.41 -4.25 6.38
CA ILE A 42 9.42 -4.99 7.66
C ILE A 42 8.08 -4.89 8.39
N TYR A 43 7.50 -6.04 8.75
CA TYR A 43 6.34 -6.16 9.64
C TYR A 43 6.81 -6.36 11.08
N PRO A 44 6.53 -5.42 12.01
CA PRO A 44 7.08 -5.53 13.36
C PRO A 44 6.51 -6.71 14.17
N PRO A 45 7.32 -7.31 15.07
CA PRO A 45 6.84 -8.29 16.04
C PRO A 45 5.66 -7.77 16.85
N GLY A 46 4.64 -8.61 17.05
CA GLY A 46 3.43 -8.25 17.82
C GLY A 46 2.55 -7.15 17.18
N CYS A 47 2.85 -6.71 15.95
CA CYS A 47 1.97 -5.79 15.21
C CYS A 47 0.63 -6.47 14.93
N LYS A 48 -0.45 -5.68 14.90
CA LYS A 48 -1.81 -6.16 14.61
C LYS A 48 -2.27 -5.66 13.26
N ILE A 49 -2.77 -6.57 12.42
CA ILE A 49 -3.52 -6.19 11.22
C ILE A 49 -4.91 -5.75 11.66
N ILE A 50 -5.31 -4.53 11.28
CA ILE A 50 -6.64 -3.97 11.51
C ILE A 50 -7.31 -3.67 10.18
N SER A 51 -8.63 -3.47 10.22
CA SER A 51 -9.38 -3.09 9.03
C SER A 51 -8.95 -1.71 8.50
N LYS A 52 -9.17 -1.45 7.20
CA LYS A 52 -8.93 -0.14 6.60
C LYS A 52 -9.75 0.94 7.31
N GLU A 53 -10.99 0.64 7.65
CA GLU A 53 -11.93 1.57 8.28
C GLU A 53 -11.47 1.95 9.69
N GLU A 54 -10.92 1.00 10.46
CA GLU A 54 -10.30 1.30 11.76
C GLU A 54 -8.99 2.05 11.60
N GLY A 55 -8.14 1.63 10.67
CA GLY A 55 -6.86 2.29 10.39
C GLY A 55 -7.02 3.75 10.02
N LEU A 56 -7.92 4.06 9.10
CA LEU A 56 -8.17 5.44 8.66
C LEU A 56 -8.72 6.34 9.78
N LYS A 57 -9.45 5.80 10.77
CA LYS A 57 -9.91 6.58 11.93
C LYS A 57 -8.77 6.99 12.87
N LEU A 58 -7.63 6.30 12.78
CA LEU A 58 -6.45 6.59 13.59
C LEU A 58 -5.53 7.64 12.96
N LEU A 59 -5.79 8.04 11.70
CA LEU A 59 -4.95 8.98 10.95
C LEU A 59 -5.54 10.39 10.95
N GLY A 60 -4.68 11.38 11.15
CA GLY A 60 -5.00 12.80 11.04
C GLY A 60 -4.54 13.44 9.70
N PRO A 61 -5.24 14.46 9.19
CA PRO A 61 -4.73 15.28 8.09
C PRO A 61 -3.35 15.88 8.38
N GLY A 62 -2.41 15.69 7.46
CA GLY A 62 -1.02 16.15 7.57
C GLY A 62 -0.11 15.24 8.40
N GLU A 63 -0.62 14.14 8.96
CA GLU A 63 0.17 13.22 9.77
C GLU A 63 1.25 12.51 8.93
N ILE A 64 2.45 12.36 9.52
CA ILE A 64 3.52 11.57 8.93
C ILE A 64 3.20 10.10 9.13
N VAL A 65 2.89 9.40 8.05
CA VAL A 65 2.53 7.98 8.06
C VAL A 65 3.63 7.20 7.36
N PHE A 66 4.30 6.33 8.11
CA PHE A 66 5.25 5.38 7.54
C PHE A 66 4.48 4.28 6.82
N ALA A 67 4.77 4.10 5.53
CA ALA A 67 4.06 3.16 4.69
C ALA A 67 5.05 2.37 3.83
N VAL A 68 4.72 1.11 3.59
CA VAL A 68 5.34 0.28 2.56
C VAL A 68 4.35 0.26 1.40
N TYR A 69 4.75 0.71 0.22
CA TYR A 69 3.86 0.74 -0.94
C TYR A 69 4.65 0.68 -2.23
N ASP A 70 4.03 0.07 -3.24
CA ASP A 70 4.45 0.19 -4.62
C ASP A 70 3.46 1.07 -5.41
N ARG A 71 3.90 1.57 -6.56
CA ARG A 71 3.03 2.29 -7.49
C ARG A 71 3.49 2.08 -8.93
N GLU A 72 2.53 1.87 -9.82
CA GLU A 72 2.76 1.82 -11.25
C GLU A 72 1.79 2.76 -11.99
N SER A 73 2.22 3.30 -13.12
CA SER A 73 1.46 4.24 -13.94
C SER A 73 1.76 4.03 -15.43
N ASN A 74 0.73 3.98 -16.27
CA ASN A 74 0.88 3.97 -17.73
C ASN A 74 0.05 5.09 -18.38
N ASN A 75 0.36 5.42 -19.63
CA ASN A 75 -0.41 6.32 -20.48
C ASN A 75 -0.80 5.69 -21.83
N GLU A 76 -0.74 4.35 -21.91
CA GLU A 76 -1.07 3.59 -23.11
C GLU A 76 -2.54 3.16 -23.06
N PRO A 77 -3.35 3.45 -24.10
CA PRO A 77 -4.73 2.99 -24.14
C PRO A 77 -4.82 1.47 -23.95
N ASN A 78 -5.69 1.04 -23.04
CA ASN A 78 -5.97 -0.38 -22.72
C ASN A 78 -4.79 -1.17 -22.11
N ARG A 79 -3.71 -0.52 -21.67
CA ARG A 79 -2.63 -1.19 -20.93
C ARG A 79 -3.05 -1.44 -19.49
N LEU A 80 -3.08 -2.72 -19.09
CA LEU A 80 -3.28 -3.12 -17.71
C LEU A 80 -2.01 -2.86 -16.89
N VAL A 81 -2.19 -2.29 -15.71
CA VAL A 81 -1.16 -2.11 -14.67
C VAL A 81 -1.69 -2.62 -13.35
N ALA A 82 -0.80 -3.21 -12.56
CA ALA A 82 -1.08 -3.63 -11.19
C ALA A 82 0.06 -3.20 -10.28
N ALA A 83 -0.29 -2.89 -9.03
CA ALA A 83 0.64 -2.69 -7.93
C ALA A 83 0.05 -3.39 -6.70
N SER A 84 0.85 -4.24 -6.05
CA SER A 84 0.45 -5.04 -4.92
C SER A 84 1.53 -5.03 -3.83
N VAL A 85 1.08 -5.24 -2.60
CA VAL A 85 1.94 -5.43 -1.43
C VAL A 85 1.45 -6.68 -0.72
N GLY A 86 2.31 -7.67 -0.60
CA GLY A 86 2.10 -8.88 0.17
C GLY A 86 2.75 -8.80 1.53
N LEU A 87 2.35 -9.72 2.41
CA LEU A 87 2.85 -9.81 3.78
C LEU A 87 3.08 -11.28 4.15
N ALA A 88 4.33 -11.60 4.46
CA ALA A 88 4.75 -12.86 5.04
C ALA A 88 4.91 -12.72 6.56
N ILE A 89 4.03 -13.38 7.33
CA ILE A 89 4.06 -13.38 8.79
C ILE A 89 4.68 -14.70 9.27
N PRO A 90 5.74 -14.66 10.12
CA PRO A 90 6.29 -15.87 10.71
C PRO A 90 5.29 -16.51 11.67
N SER A 91 5.35 -17.84 11.83
CA SER A 91 4.53 -18.56 12.80
C SER A 91 4.83 -18.13 14.25
N ASP A 92 6.05 -17.68 14.51
CA ASP A 92 6.45 -17.08 15.78
C ASP A 92 6.23 -15.56 15.75
N SER A 93 5.23 -15.08 16.50
CA SER A 93 4.86 -13.66 16.60
C SER A 93 5.93 -12.75 17.23
N SER A 94 6.97 -13.32 17.84
CA SER A 94 8.11 -12.58 18.37
C SER A 94 9.15 -12.22 17.29
N MET A 95 9.07 -12.86 16.12
CA MET A 95 9.89 -12.57 14.96
C MET A 95 9.22 -11.52 14.07
N HIS A 96 10.02 -10.74 13.33
CA HIS A 96 9.49 -9.81 12.34
C HIS A 96 9.06 -10.54 11.07
N GLY A 97 8.01 -10.03 10.43
CA GLY A 97 7.61 -10.46 9.09
C GLY A 97 8.22 -9.58 8.01
N TYR A 98 7.97 -9.96 6.77
CA TYR A 98 8.41 -9.22 5.58
C TYR A 98 7.21 -8.79 4.77
N LEU A 99 7.23 -7.56 4.27
CA LEU A 99 6.37 -7.14 3.18
C LEU A 99 7.10 -7.38 1.87
N SER A 100 6.36 -7.67 0.82
CA SER A 100 6.89 -7.89 -0.53
C SER A 100 6.08 -7.05 -1.50
N GLU A 101 6.75 -6.13 -2.19
CA GLU A 101 6.14 -5.26 -3.20
C GLU A 101 6.25 -5.89 -4.59
N HIS A 102 5.14 -5.91 -5.34
CA HIS A 102 5.13 -6.37 -6.71
C HIS A 102 4.37 -5.39 -7.62
N HIS A 103 5.00 -5.00 -8.74
CA HIS A 103 4.34 -4.29 -9.83
C HIS A 103 4.48 -5.10 -11.12
N SER A 104 3.40 -5.17 -11.88
CA SER A 104 3.39 -5.89 -13.16
C SER A 104 2.58 -5.16 -14.22
N PHE A 105 2.96 -5.40 -15.47
CA PHE A 105 2.23 -4.96 -16.65
C PHE A 105 1.51 -6.17 -17.26
N GLY A 106 0.22 -6.02 -17.57
CA GLY A 106 -0.54 -7.06 -18.26
C GLY A 106 -1.10 -8.18 -17.38
N GLU A 107 -1.14 -8.00 -16.06
CA GLU A 107 -1.73 -8.98 -15.13
C GLU A 107 -2.98 -8.44 -14.44
N THR A 108 -3.86 -9.37 -14.04
CA THR A 108 -5.08 -9.08 -13.28
C THR A 108 -4.76 -8.91 -11.79
N ASP A 109 -5.68 -8.28 -11.04
CA ASP A 109 -5.58 -8.08 -9.57
C ASP A 109 -5.32 -9.40 -8.82
N GLU A 110 -5.93 -10.50 -9.28
CA GLU A 110 -5.73 -11.85 -8.74
C GLU A 110 -4.30 -12.35 -8.95
N ARG A 111 -3.75 -12.24 -10.17
CA ARG A 111 -2.39 -12.70 -10.47
C ARG A 111 -1.32 -11.85 -9.80
N ALA A 112 -1.48 -10.53 -9.77
CA ALA A 112 -0.56 -9.64 -9.07
C ALA A 112 -0.56 -9.89 -7.54
N GLY A 113 -1.66 -10.41 -6.99
CA GLY A 113 -1.75 -10.82 -5.59
C GLY A 113 -1.04 -12.14 -5.26
N GLU A 114 -0.88 -13.06 -6.24
CA GLU A 114 -0.17 -14.33 -6.03
C GLU A 114 1.35 -14.16 -5.99
N TYR A 115 1.89 -13.13 -6.64
CA TYR A 115 3.33 -12.81 -6.66
C TYR A 115 3.77 -11.84 -5.56
N ALA A 116 2.82 -11.29 -4.80
CA ALA A 116 3.04 -10.34 -3.72
C ALA A 116 3.24 -11.04 -2.37
#